data_AF-B0EQX7-F1
#
_entry.id   AF-B0EQX7-F1
#
_cell.length_a   1.000
_cell.length_b   1.000
_cell.length_c   1.000
_cell.angle_alpha   90.00
_cell.angle_beta   90.00
_cell.angle_gamma   90.00
#
_symmetry.space_group_name_H-M   'P 1'
#
loop_
_entity.id
_entity.type
_entity.pdbx_description
1 polymer ?
#
loop_
_entity_poly.entity_id
_entity_poly.type
_entity_poly.pdbx_seq_one_letter_code
_entity_poly.pdbx_strand_id
1 'polypeptide(L)'
;MQSTPNEEAWESKFSALPFFSDEEQIKQGRELYKRYLEEYPTAVNRWCEYIDLEMKYGHNEREIEEIFRKCLVQVPDVEIAKRYIKYINTCYDDTEREDIDDIELARFKKIQEGAYSYAIKIVGLDLNAITIYREFIEFLSKSRSNEVTMKIIMHNLTRIPMNERQ
;
A
#
# COMPACT_ATOMS: atom_id res chain seq x y z
N MET A 1 20.77 -9.87 29.84
CA MET A 1 20.95 -9.71 28.38
C MET A 1 19.79 -10.44 27.74
N GLN A 2 18.80 -9.70 27.24
CA GLN A 2 17.62 -10.29 26.61
C GLN A 2 18.03 -10.88 25.26
N SER A 3 17.82 -12.17 25.09
CA SER A 3 17.98 -12.87 23.82
C SER A 3 16.98 -12.28 22.83
N THR A 4 17.44 -11.44 21.90
CA THR A 4 16.69 -11.15 20.68
C THR A 4 16.37 -12.50 20.04
N PRO A 5 15.09 -12.83 19.78
CA PRO A 5 14.77 -14.05 19.07
C PRO A 5 15.53 -14.03 17.74
N ASN A 6 16.38 -15.04 17.54
CA ASN A 6 17.11 -15.25 16.29
C ASN A 6 16.09 -15.22 15.13
N GLU A 7 16.41 -14.53 14.04
CA GLU A 7 15.54 -14.38 12.85
C GLU A 7 15.03 -15.76 12.38
N GLU A 8 15.86 -16.80 12.51
CA GLU A 8 15.51 -18.21 12.26
C GLU A 8 14.32 -18.73 13.09
N ALA A 9 14.16 -18.27 14.34
CA ALA A 9 13.05 -18.65 15.19
C ALA A 9 11.72 -18.02 14.73
N TRP A 10 11.80 -16.82 14.14
CA TRP A 10 10.64 -16.18 13.51
C TRP A 10 10.28 -16.89 12.21
N GLU A 11 11.25 -17.21 11.37
CA GLU A 11 11.04 -17.98 10.14
C GLU A 11 10.41 -19.35 10.40
N SER A 12 10.83 -20.05 11.46
CA SER A 12 10.22 -21.31 11.86
C SER A 12 8.73 -21.15 12.23
N LYS A 13 8.36 -20.06 12.93
CA LYS A 13 6.95 -19.78 13.27
C LYS A 13 6.12 -19.45 12.04
N PHE A 14 6.66 -18.66 11.11
CA PHE A 14 5.97 -18.33 9.85
C PHE A 14 5.79 -19.56 8.97
N SER A 15 6.81 -20.42 8.85
CA SER A 15 6.71 -21.67 8.09
C SER A 15 5.74 -22.68 8.70
N ALA A 16 5.50 -22.61 10.02
CA ALA A 16 4.55 -23.48 10.70
C ALA A 16 3.11 -22.99 10.60
N LEU A 17 2.86 -21.77 10.11
CA LEU A 17 1.51 -21.31 9.87
C LEU A 17 0.88 -22.14 8.74
N PRO A 18 -0.31 -22.73 8.95
CA PRO A 18 -1.05 -23.34 7.86
C PRO A 18 -1.43 -22.29 6.82
N PHE A 19 -1.68 -22.72 5.57
CA PHE A 19 -2.46 -21.91 4.64
C PHE A 19 -3.75 -21.49 5.35
N PHE A 20 -3.98 -20.19 5.52
CA PHE A 20 -5.11 -19.63 6.28
C PHE A 20 -6.45 -20.20 5.79
N SER A 21 -6.89 -21.28 6.44
CA SER A 21 -8.03 -22.11 6.02
C SER A 21 -9.25 -21.89 6.90
N ASP A 22 -9.06 -21.37 8.12
CA ASP A 22 -10.12 -21.04 9.07
C ASP A 22 -9.84 -19.70 9.80
N GLU A 23 -10.87 -19.17 10.48
CA GLU A 23 -10.77 -17.88 11.19
C GLU A 23 -9.74 -17.86 12.32
N GLU A 24 -9.52 -19.00 12.97
CA GLU A 24 -8.62 -19.10 14.11
C GLU A 24 -7.16 -19.00 13.66
N GLN A 25 -6.84 -19.64 12.53
CA GLN A 25 -5.55 -19.50 11.86
C GLN A 25 -5.29 -18.08 11.39
N ILE A 26 -6.31 -17.39 10.86
CA ILE A 26 -6.18 -15.98 10.47
C ILE A 26 -5.85 -15.12 11.69
N LYS A 27 -6.54 -15.32 12.83
CA LYS A 27 -6.25 -14.60 14.08
C LYS A 27 -4.84 -14.87 14.58
N GLN A 28 -4.39 -16.12 14.55
CA GLN A 28 -3.02 -16.48 14.93
C GLN A 28 -1.98 -15.84 14.00
N GLY A 29 -2.24 -15.84 12.69
CA GLY A 29 -1.40 -15.15 11.70
C GLY A 29 -1.29 -13.66 11.97
N ARG A 30 -2.42 -12.97 12.19
CA ARG A 30 -2.44 -11.53 12.53
C ARG A 30 -1.58 -11.23 13.75
N GLU A 31 -1.75 -12.01 14.82
CA GLU A 31 -0.99 -11.82 16.06
C GLU A 31 0.50 -12.07 15.84
N LEU A 32 0.86 -13.06 15.02
CA LEU A 32 2.26 -13.35 14.70
C LEU A 32 2.90 -12.20 13.91
N TYR A 33 2.23 -11.68 12.87
CA TYR A 33 2.71 -10.53 12.12
C TYR A 33 2.85 -9.29 13.00
N LYS A 34 1.87 -9.00 13.87
CA LYS A 34 1.93 -7.86 14.80
C LYS A 34 3.17 -7.92 15.68
N ARG A 35 3.41 -9.05 16.35
CA ARG A 35 4.58 -9.21 17.23
C ARG A 35 5.90 -9.13 16.47
N TYR A 36 5.97 -9.73 15.29
CA TYR A 36 7.19 -9.65 14.48
C TYR A 36 7.48 -8.20 14.07
N LEU A 37 6.46 -7.46 13.62
CA LEU A 37 6.60 -6.08 13.16
C LEU A 37 6.82 -5.07 14.31
N GLU A 38 6.49 -5.43 15.55
CA GLU A 38 6.92 -4.71 16.75
C GLU A 38 8.43 -4.81 16.99
N GLU A 39 9.03 -5.98 16.72
CA GLU A 39 10.48 -6.20 16.84
C GLU A 39 11.26 -5.72 15.60
N TYR A 40 10.69 -5.92 14.40
CA TYR A 40 11.30 -5.66 13.10
C TYR A 40 10.42 -4.74 12.23
N PRO A 41 10.28 -3.45 12.61
CA PRO A 41 9.38 -2.51 11.94
C PRO A 41 9.77 -2.18 10.49
N THR A 42 11.00 -2.48 10.08
CA THR A 42 11.50 -2.21 8.71
C THR A 42 11.35 -3.39 7.75
N ALA A 43 10.75 -4.49 8.18
CA ALA A 43 10.62 -5.71 7.38
C ALA A 43 9.51 -5.57 6.32
N VAL A 44 9.86 -5.01 5.16
CA VAL A 44 8.94 -4.72 4.04
C VAL A 44 8.14 -5.95 3.62
N ASN A 45 8.80 -7.11 3.47
CA ASN A 45 8.14 -8.35 3.03
C ASN A 45 7.03 -8.77 3.99
N ARG A 46 7.29 -8.69 5.30
CA ARG A 46 6.31 -9.06 6.34
C ARG A 46 5.18 -8.03 6.44
N TRP A 47 5.46 -6.74 6.23
CA TRP A 47 4.40 -5.74 6.07
C TRP A 47 3.51 -6.05 4.87
N CYS A 48 4.08 -6.41 3.72
CA CYS A 48 3.31 -6.76 2.52
C CYS A 48 2.41 -7.98 2.76
N GLU A 49 2.95 -9.06 3.34
CA GLU A 49 2.17 -10.24 3.69
C GLU A 49 1.05 -9.93 4.69
N TYR A 50 1.34 -9.09 5.70
CA TYR A 50 0.35 -8.70 6.69
C TYR A 50 -0.78 -7.85 6.08
N ILE A 51 -0.43 -6.90 5.21
CA ILE A 51 -1.42 -6.10 4.47
C ILE A 51 -2.25 -7.00 3.56
N ASP A 52 -1.65 -7.94 2.84
CA ASP A 52 -2.37 -8.86 1.95
C ASP A 52 -3.35 -9.76 2.74
N LEU A 53 -2.95 -10.20 3.93
CA LEU A 53 -3.82 -10.93 4.86
C LEU A 53 -5.05 -10.10 5.24
N GLU A 54 -4.85 -8.84 5.64
CA GLU A 54 -5.94 -7.98 6.08
C GLU A 54 -6.80 -7.49 4.92
N MET A 55 -6.23 -7.26 3.73
CA MET A 55 -7.02 -6.96 2.53
C MET A 55 -7.89 -8.14 2.10
N LYS A 56 -7.47 -9.39 2.37
CA LYS A 56 -8.20 -10.60 1.96
C LYS A 56 -9.25 -11.06 2.98
N TYR A 57 -8.93 -10.96 4.28
CA TYR A 57 -9.74 -11.52 5.36
C TYR A 57 -10.14 -10.48 6.42
N GLY A 58 -9.73 -9.22 6.28
CA GLY A 58 -10.11 -8.15 7.17
C GLY A 58 -11.58 -7.79 7.00
N HIS A 59 -12.29 -7.67 8.12
CA HIS A 59 -13.66 -7.18 8.18
C HIS A 59 -13.73 -5.71 8.62
N ASN A 60 -12.61 -5.12 9.04
CA ASN A 60 -12.56 -3.81 9.68
C ASN A 60 -11.62 -2.87 8.91
N GLU A 61 -12.21 -1.94 8.16
CA GLU A 61 -11.49 -0.92 7.41
C GLU A 61 -10.55 -0.09 8.31
N ARG A 62 -10.96 0.19 9.55
CA ARG A 62 -10.16 0.99 10.48
C ARG A 62 -8.82 0.33 10.83
N GLU A 63 -8.80 -0.99 10.92
CA GLU A 63 -7.56 -1.73 11.21
C GLU A 63 -6.59 -1.66 10.03
N ILE A 64 -7.11 -1.80 8.80
CA ILE A 64 -6.32 -1.67 7.58
C ILE A 64 -5.74 -0.25 7.45
N GLU A 65 -6.55 0.77 7.71
CA GLU A 65 -6.09 2.17 7.71
C GLU A 65 -5.01 2.41 8.78
N GLU A 66 -5.14 1.84 9.97
CA GLU A 66 -4.13 1.98 11.02
C GLU A 66 -2.80 1.31 10.64
N ILE A 67 -2.87 0.15 9.98
CA ILE A 67 -1.70 -0.56 9.43
C ILE A 67 -0.99 0.32 8.41
N PHE A 68 -1.72 0.86 7.41
CA PHE A 68 -1.14 1.76 6.41
C PHE A 68 -0.55 3.03 7.03
N ARG A 69 -1.21 3.59 8.06
CA ARG A 69 -0.68 4.75 8.80
C ARG A 69 0.65 4.44 9.50
N LYS A 70 0.82 3.22 10.02
CA LYS A 70 2.07 2.80 10.67
C LYS A 70 3.16 2.51 9.64
N CYS A 71 2.88 1.68 8.64
CA CYS A 71 3.91 1.19 7.72
C CYS A 71 4.40 2.28 6.73
N LEU A 72 3.53 3.15 6.21
CA LEU A 72 3.93 4.21 5.27
C LEU A 72 4.83 5.28 5.91
N VAL A 73 4.76 5.45 7.24
CA VAL A 73 5.63 6.37 7.98
C VAL A 73 6.96 5.69 8.34
N GLN A 74 6.91 4.40 8.70
CA GLN A 74 8.11 3.67 9.11
C GLN A 74 8.97 3.22 7.92
N VAL A 75 8.34 2.86 6.80
CA VAL A 75 8.98 2.22 5.66
C VAL A 75 8.47 2.87 4.36
N PRO A 76 9.23 3.81 3.77
CA PRO A 76 8.90 4.40 2.48
C PRO A 76 9.24 3.42 1.34
N ASP A 77 8.41 2.39 1.18
CA ASP A 77 8.59 1.34 0.17
C ASP A 77 7.52 1.39 -0.92
N VAL A 78 7.94 1.18 -2.17
CA VAL A 78 7.09 1.27 -3.36
C VAL A 78 6.00 0.21 -3.38
N GLU A 79 6.29 -0.99 -2.90
CA GLU A 79 5.38 -2.14 -2.93
C GLU A 79 4.29 -2.03 -1.84
N ILE A 80 4.63 -1.43 -0.69
CA ILE A 80 3.66 -0.99 0.32
C ILE A 80 2.78 0.14 -0.23
N ALA A 81 3.37 1.15 -0.88
CA ALA A 81 2.64 2.29 -1.45
C ALA A 81 1.64 1.84 -2.54
N LYS A 82 2.00 0.86 -3.36
CA LYS A 82 1.11 0.25 -4.35
C LYS A 82 -0.08 -0.46 -3.70
N ARG A 83 0.13 -1.21 -2.61
CA ARG A 83 -0.97 -1.83 -1.84
C ARG A 83 -1.91 -0.78 -1.26
N TYR A 84 -1.38 0.33 -0.77
CA TYR A 84 -2.18 1.45 -0.28
C TYR A 84 -3.07 2.05 -1.38
N ILE A 85 -2.48 2.34 -2.55
CA ILE A 85 -3.25 2.84 -3.71
C ILE A 85 -4.33 1.83 -4.11
N LYS A 86 -3.98 0.53 -4.19
CA LYS A 86 -4.92 -0.54 -4.51
C LYS A 86 -6.09 -0.58 -3.53
N TYR A 87 -5.81 -0.52 -2.23
CA TYR A 87 -6.84 -0.48 -1.19
C TYR A 87 -7.81 0.70 -1.37
N ILE A 88 -7.29 1.91 -1.55
CA ILE A 88 -8.12 3.10 -1.80
C ILE A 88 -8.93 2.95 -3.09
N ASN A 89 -8.34 2.45 -4.17
CA ASN A 89 -9.06 2.25 -5.43
C ASN A 89 -10.22 1.26 -5.27
N THR A 90 -10.05 0.19 -4.49
CA THR A 90 -11.11 -0.78 -4.20
C THR A 90 -12.21 -0.19 -3.31
N CYS A 91 -11.87 0.58 -2.26
CA CYS A 91 -12.88 1.19 -1.39
C CYS A 91 -13.76 2.23 -2.10
N TYR A 92 -13.16 2.94 -3.08
CA TYR A 92 -13.81 4.02 -3.83
C TYR A 92 -14.05 3.63 -5.30
N ASP A 93 -14.28 2.35 -5.57
CA ASP A 93 -14.63 1.87 -6.92
C ASP A 93 -16.07 2.27 -7.28
N ASP A 94 -16.20 2.81 -8.49
CA ASP A 94 -17.43 3.27 -9.12
C ASP A 94 -17.97 2.29 -10.18
N THR A 95 -17.22 1.24 -10.51
CA THR A 95 -17.54 0.33 -11.64
C THR A 95 -18.84 -0.45 -11.43
N GLU A 96 -19.18 -0.79 -10.19
CA GLU A 96 -20.38 -1.57 -9.84
C GLU A 96 -21.55 -0.72 -9.34
N ARG A 97 -21.43 0.63 -9.33
CA ARG A 97 -22.45 1.53 -8.77
C ARG A 97 -23.21 2.26 -9.87
N GLU A 98 -24.38 1.74 -10.24
CA GLU A 98 -25.23 2.32 -11.28
C GLU A 98 -25.95 3.63 -10.88
N ASP A 99 -26.05 3.92 -9.58
CA ASP A 99 -26.83 5.02 -9.00
C ASP A 99 -25.99 6.11 -8.31
N ILE A 100 -24.67 6.12 -8.51
CA ILE A 100 -23.79 7.13 -7.92
C ILE A 100 -24.02 8.51 -8.55
N ASP A 101 -24.21 9.54 -7.72
CA ASP A 101 -24.36 10.90 -8.21
C ASP A 101 -23.00 11.51 -8.66
N ASP A 102 -23.05 12.52 -9.53
CA ASP A 102 -21.84 13.18 -10.06
C ASP A 102 -20.95 13.79 -8.96
N ILE A 103 -21.52 14.18 -7.83
CA ILE A 103 -20.81 14.81 -6.70
C ILE A 103 -20.04 13.74 -5.91
N GLU A 104 -20.66 12.60 -5.65
CA GLU A 104 -20.05 11.46 -4.97
C GLU A 104 -18.97 10.82 -5.85
N LEU A 105 -19.23 10.68 -7.15
CA LEU A 105 -18.23 10.23 -8.12
C LEU A 105 -17.01 11.16 -8.12
N ALA A 106 -17.21 12.48 -8.16
CA ALA A 106 -16.12 13.45 -8.08
C ALA A 106 -15.35 13.35 -6.76
N ARG A 107 -16.05 13.09 -5.64
CA ARG A 107 -15.42 12.87 -4.33
C ARG A 107 -14.54 11.61 -4.34
N PHE A 108 -15.00 10.51 -4.94
CA PHE A 108 -14.26 9.26 -5.02
C PHE A 108 -12.98 9.44 -5.83
N LYS A 109 -13.08 10.04 -7.03
CA LYS A 109 -11.91 10.32 -7.87
C LYS A 109 -10.90 11.23 -7.16
N LYS A 110 -11.38 12.22 -6.38
CA LYS A 110 -10.51 13.11 -5.61
C LYS A 110 -9.77 12.38 -4.48
N ILE A 111 -10.42 11.42 -3.82
CA ILE A 111 -9.77 10.60 -2.79
C ILE A 111 -8.72 9.68 -3.42
N GLN A 112 -9.04 9.04 -4.54
CA GLN A 112 -8.09 8.23 -5.32
C GLN A 112 -6.89 9.07 -5.79
N GLU A 113 -7.11 10.27 -6.36
CA GLU A 113 -6.04 11.22 -6.74
C GLU A 113 -5.15 11.59 -5.54
N GLY A 114 -5.75 11.80 -4.37
CA GLY A 114 -5.05 12.08 -3.13
C GLY A 114 -4.13 10.92 -2.71
N ALA A 115 -4.57 9.67 -2.88
CA ALA A 115 -3.78 8.49 -2.55
C ALA A 115 -2.54 8.35 -3.45
N TYR A 116 -2.70 8.53 -4.77
CA TYR A 116 -1.56 8.55 -5.70
C TYR A 116 -0.57 9.66 -5.36
N SER A 117 -1.08 10.87 -5.09
CA SER A 117 -0.24 12.02 -4.73
C SER A 117 0.53 11.78 -3.43
N TYR A 118 -0.11 11.16 -2.44
CA TYR A 118 0.52 10.81 -1.17
C TYR A 118 1.61 9.73 -1.35
N ALA A 119 1.33 8.67 -2.10
CA ALA A 119 2.30 7.64 -2.44
C ALA A 119 3.54 8.24 -3.14
N ILE A 120 3.33 9.05 -4.18
CA ILE A 120 4.41 9.74 -4.90
C ILE A 120 5.22 10.66 -3.98
N LYS A 121 4.57 11.33 -3.03
CA LYS A 121 5.30 12.17 -2.06
C LYS A 121 6.26 11.36 -1.19
N ILE A 122 5.90 10.12 -0.85
CA ILE A 122 6.72 9.26 0.01
C ILE A 122 7.81 8.54 -0.80
N VAL A 123 7.44 7.90 -1.91
CA VAL A 123 8.33 6.99 -2.66
C VAL A 123 8.71 7.47 -4.05
N GLY A 124 8.27 8.66 -4.47
CA GLY A 124 8.35 9.10 -5.86
C GLY A 124 9.74 9.41 -6.40
N LEU A 125 10.79 9.36 -5.57
CA LEU A 125 12.18 9.44 -5.99
C LEU A 125 12.82 8.07 -6.26
N ASP A 126 12.14 6.98 -5.89
CA ASP A 126 12.57 5.62 -6.17
C ASP A 126 12.33 5.27 -7.65
N LEU A 127 13.26 4.55 -8.26
CA LEU A 127 13.16 4.14 -9.66
C LEU A 127 11.94 3.24 -9.90
N ASN A 128 11.60 2.37 -8.95
CA ASN A 128 10.48 1.45 -9.06
C ASN A 128 9.12 2.18 -8.98
N ALA A 129 9.10 3.40 -8.45
CA ALA A 129 7.90 4.23 -8.38
C ALA A 129 7.40 4.67 -9.77
N ILE A 130 8.19 4.51 -10.85
CA ILE A 130 7.75 4.73 -12.24
C ILE A 130 6.43 3.99 -12.55
N THR A 131 6.23 2.80 -11.98
CA THR A 131 4.98 2.05 -12.12
C THR A 131 3.77 2.81 -11.56
N ILE A 132 3.92 3.40 -10.37
CA ILE A 132 2.90 4.25 -9.73
C ILE A 132 2.59 5.48 -10.59
N TYR A 133 3.62 6.13 -11.16
CA TYR A 133 3.40 7.28 -12.03
C TYR A 133 2.62 6.90 -13.30
N ARG A 134 2.91 5.73 -13.91
CA ARG A 134 2.18 5.26 -15.11
C ARG A 134 0.71 5.03 -14.79
N GLU A 135 0.42 4.32 -13.70
CA GLU A 135 -0.95 4.08 -13.23
C GLU A 135 -1.66 5.40 -12.92
N PHE A 136 -0.96 6.37 -12.31
CA PHE A 136 -1.56 7.66 -12.01
C PHE A 136 -1.88 8.49 -13.26
N ILE A 137 -1.01 8.48 -14.27
CA ILE A 137 -1.27 9.13 -15.56
C ILE A 137 -2.47 8.49 -16.26
N GLU A 138 -2.58 7.15 -16.22
CA GLU A 138 -3.73 6.44 -16.78
C GLU A 138 -5.02 6.77 -16.03
N PHE A 139 -4.97 6.86 -14.70
CA PHE A 139 -6.10 7.28 -13.89
C PHE A 139 -6.54 8.72 -14.23
N LEU A 140 -5.59 9.64 -14.36
CA LEU A 140 -5.86 11.03 -14.68
C LEU A 140 -6.35 11.24 -16.11
N SER A 141 -6.00 10.38 -17.07
CA SER A 141 -6.49 10.48 -18.44
C SER A 141 -7.95 10.02 -18.57
N LYS A 142 -8.38 9.08 -17.72
CA LYS A 142 -9.77 8.61 -17.62
C LYS A 142 -10.66 9.59 -16.85
N SER A 143 -10.09 10.29 -15.87
CA SER A 143 -10.78 11.36 -15.13
C SER A 143 -10.64 12.70 -15.89
N ARG A 144 -11.56 13.67 -15.75
CA ARG A 144 -11.33 15.02 -16.33
C ARG A 144 -10.05 15.60 -15.71
N SER A 145 -8.96 15.59 -16.47
CA SER A 145 -7.61 15.82 -15.94
C SER A 145 -7.41 17.25 -15.42
N ASN A 146 -6.65 17.37 -14.33
CA ASN A 146 -6.15 18.65 -13.84
C ASN A 146 -4.73 18.90 -14.39
N GLU A 147 -4.57 19.95 -15.21
CA GLU A 147 -3.29 20.32 -15.84
C GLU A 147 -2.17 20.58 -14.81
N VAL A 148 -2.53 21.00 -13.60
CA VAL A 148 -1.58 21.23 -12.50
C VAL A 148 -1.01 19.91 -11.96
N THR A 149 -1.86 18.90 -11.74
CA THR A 149 -1.43 17.58 -11.26
C THR A 149 -0.49 16.92 -12.27
N MET A 150 -0.78 17.05 -13.56
CA MET A 150 0.11 16.58 -14.63
C MET A 150 1.49 17.26 -14.63
N LYS A 151 1.55 18.58 -14.40
CA LYS A 151 2.84 19.31 -14.29
C LYS A 151 3.66 18.84 -13.10
N ILE A 152 3.04 18.55 -11.96
CA ILE A 152 3.71 18.02 -10.78
C ILE A 152 4.28 16.62 -11.05
N ILE A 153 3.50 15.75 -11.68
CA ILE A 153 3.93 14.40 -12.08
C ILE A 153 5.13 14.48 -13.03
N MET A 154 5.03 15.29 -14.09
CA MET A 154 6.11 15.46 -15.07
C MET A 154 7.38 16.02 -14.42
N HIS A 155 7.25 16.99 -13.51
CA HIS A 155 8.38 17.52 -12.75
C HIS A 155 9.05 16.45 -11.89
N ASN A 156 8.27 15.65 -11.14
CA ASN A 156 8.85 14.61 -10.30
C ASN A 156 9.52 13.50 -11.12
N LEU A 157 8.94 13.11 -12.26
CA LEU A 157 9.53 12.14 -13.18
C LEU A 157 10.90 12.58 -13.71
N THR A 158 11.09 13.88 -14.00
CA THR A 158 12.38 14.41 -14.47
C THR A 158 13.47 14.40 -13.40
N ARG A 159 13.10 14.19 -12.14
CA ARG A 159 14.00 14.20 -10.98
C ARG A 159 14.37 12.80 -10.50
N ILE A 160 13.72 11.76 -11.01
CA ILE A 160 14.12 10.38 -10.74
C ILE A 160 15.51 10.20 -11.37
N PRO A 161 16.54 9.83 -10.59
CA PRO A 161 17.87 9.64 -11.13
C PRO A 161 17.82 8.50 -12.16
N MET A 162 17.88 8.84 -13.44
CA MET A 162 18.15 7.86 -14.48
C MET A 162 19.61 7.44 -14.29
N ASN A 163 19.85 6.26 -13.72
CA ASN A 163 21.17 5.67 -13.80
C ASN A 163 21.50 5.55 -15.29
N GLU A 164 22.53 6.30 -15.71
CA GLU A 164 23.21 6.05 -16.97
C GLU A 164 23.52 4.55 -16.99
N ARG A 165 22.97 3.86 -17.98
CA ARG A 165 23.19 2.44 -18.19
C ARG A 165 24.71 2.21 -18.26
N GLN A 166 25.29 1.60 -17.23
CA GLN A 166 26.54 0.85 -17.36
C GLN A 166 26.22 -0.55 -17.84
#